data_AF-A0A8T5BS63-F1
#
_entry.id   AF-A0A8T5BS63-F1
#
_cell.length_a   1.000
_cell.length_b   1.000
_cell.length_c   1.000
_cell.angle_alpha   90.00
_cell.angle_beta   90.00
_cell.angle_gamma   90.00
#
_symmetry.space_group_name_H-M   'P 1'
#
loop_
_entity.id
_entity.type
_entity.pdbx_description
1 polymer ?
#
loop_
_entity_poly.entity_id
_entity_poly.type
_entity_poly.pdbx_seq_one_letter_code
_entity_poly.pdbx_strand_id
1 'polypeptide(L)'
;MAKYSFKILSEDKKQVEINYNNKTLRFQLKQKRSFTVLKKLLEAYPNYISIHSLDSILHDPNRAHSDLRNTNGYANFLSERRGEKREMLVKINIPKLFQFVRPPKDGKFIVLARDTREPLSPKDRKEIYQKFKGRCNITGVKVYNKIKGNKFLKSLMLASYDHRRPLSKRGSNELDNWQLLSKLANDEKNKICNTCDGIRCEQCALAYPEKFNIIQPNNQDISELRMRS
;
A
#
# COMPACT_ATOMS: atom_id res chain seq x y z
N MET A 1 16.87 -24.71 4.44
CA MET A 1 15.68 -24.05 5.01
C MET A 1 16.01 -22.58 5.30
N ALA A 2 15.12 -21.65 4.98
CA ALA A 2 15.33 -20.24 5.32
C ALA A 2 15.36 -20.06 6.86
N LYS A 3 16.40 -19.42 7.39
CA LYS A 3 16.51 -19.14 8.84
C LYS A 3 15.62 -17.95 9.17
N TYR A 4 14.53 -18.20 9.91
CA TYR A 4 13.64 -17.19 10.45
C TYR A 4 13.73 -17.18 11.97
N SER A 5 13.79 -15.99 12.56
CA SER A 5 13.53 -15.78 13.98
C SER A 5 13.04 -14.35 14.22
N PHE A 6 12.45 -14.10 15.37
CA PHE A 6 12.11 -12.74 15.79
C PHE A 6 12.36 -12.58 17.29
N LYS A 7 12.56 -11.33 17.72
CA LYS A 7 12.74 -10.96 19.13
C LYS A 7 11.91 -9.72 19.42
N ILE A 8 11.07 -9.80 20.45
CA ILE A 8 10.42 -8.61 21.00
C ILE A 8 11.47 -7.82 21.78
N LEU A 9 11.76 -6.59 21.32
CA LEU A 9 12.76 -5.72 21.93
C LEU A 9 12.15 -4.88 23.06
N SER A 10 10.89 -4.45 22.91
CA SER A 10 10.13 -3.75 23.94
C SER A 10 8.64 -3.80 23.62
N GLU A 11 7.82 -4.31 24.55
CA GLU A 11 6.35 -4.30 24.42
C GLU A 11 5.79 -2.88 24.51
N ASP A 12 6.25 -2.08 25.47
CA ASP A 12 5.78 -0.70 25.69
C ASP A 12 6.07 0.19 24.49
N LYS A 13 7.28 0.09 23.94
CA LYS A 13 7.68 0.82 22.75
C LYS A 13 7.19 0.17 21.45
N LYS A 14 6.55 -1.02 21.52
CA LYS A 14 6.02 -1.77 20.37
C LYS A 14 7.10 -2.07 19.33
N GLN A 15 8.26 -2.53 19.81
CA GLN A 15 9.48 -2.74 19.05
C GLN A 15 9.76 -4.23 18.88
N VAL A 16 10.04 -4.64 17.65
CA VAL A 16 10.35 -6.02 17.28
C VAL A 16 11.53 -6.07 16.31
N GLU A 17 12.41 -7.03 16.51
CA GLU A 17 13.45 -7.40 15.57
C GLU A 17 13.02 -8.68 14.84
N ILE A 18 13.13 -8.69 13.52
CA ILE A 18 12.88 -9.85 12.70
C ILE A 18 14.19 -10.19 11.99
N ASN A 19 14.54 -11.47 11.98
CA ASN A 19 15.70 -12.01 11.29
C ASN A 19 15.23 -12.98 10.22
N TYR A 20 15.72 -12.81 9.00
CA TYR A 20 15.41 -13.68 7.87
C TYR A 20 16.60 -13.77 6.91
N ASN A 21 17.11 -14.98 6.67
CA ASN A 21 18.26 -15.23 5.78
C ASN A 21 19.46 -14.31 6.04
N ASN A 22 19.92 -14.25 7.30
CA ASN A 22 21.05 -13.43 7.77
C ASN A 22 20.87 -11.91 7.62
N LYS A 23 19.65 -11.45 7.33
CA LYS A 23 19.29 -10.03 7.36
C LYS A 23 18.45 -9.75 8.59
N THR A 24 18.61 -8.57 9.14
CA THR A 24 17.87 -8.09 10.31
C THR A 24 17.09 -6.83 9.95
N LEU A 25 15.82 -6.80 10.33
CA LEU A 25 14.97 -5.61 10.25
C LEU A 25 14.35 -5.36 11.61
N ARG A 26 14.44 -4.12 12.09
CA ARG A 26 13.84 -3.69 13.35
C ARG A 26 12.64 -2.81 13.03
N PHE A 27 11.49 -3.13 13.60
CA PHE A 27 10.25 -2.40 13.38
C PHE A 27 9.72 -1.79 14.67
N GLN A 28 9.06 -0.63 14.53
CA GLN A 28 8.31 0.00 15.61
C GLN A 28 6.90 0.33 15.13
N LEU A 29 5.89 -0.08 15.90
CA LEU A 29 4.49 0.17 15.57
C LEU A 29 3.92 1.32 16.41
N LYS A 30 2.93 2.02 15.85
CA LYS A 30 2.28 3.16 16.52
C LYS A 30 1.27 2.69 17.58
N GLN A 31 0.55 1.60 17.30
CA GLN A 31 -0.57 1.15 18.13
C GLN A 31 -0.31 -0.20 18.82
N LYS A 32 -0.65 -0.31 20.11
CA LYS A 32 -0.45 -1.53 20.91
C LYS A 32 -1.23 -2.72 20.37
N ARG A 33 -2.51 -2.53 20.04
CA ARG A 33 -3.38 -3.58 19.48
C ARG A 33 -2.82 -4.18 18.18
N SER A 34 -2.30 -3.35 17.27
CA SER A 34 -1.67 -3.82 16.03
C SER A 34 -0.36 -4.58 16.31
N PHE A 35 0.39 -4.15 17.32
CA PHE A 35 1.59 -4.85 17.76
C PHE A 35 1.27 -6.25 18.30
N THR A 36 0.19 -6.40 19.07
CA THR A 36 -0.29 -7.72 19.51
C THR A 36 -0.60 -8.63 18.33
N VAL A 37 -1.30 -8.12 17.31
CA VAL A 37 -1.61 -8.90 16.09
C VAL A 37 -0.32 -9.29 15.37
N LEU A 38 0.61 -8.35 15.15
CA LEU A 38 1.89 -8.64 14.50
C LEU A 38 2.68 -9.71 15.27
N LYS A 39 2.79 -9.59 16.59
CA LYS A 39 3.45 -10.57 17.45
C LYS A 39 2.88 -11.97 17.22
N LYS A 40 1.56 -12.12 17.22
CA LYS A 40 0.88 -13.40 17.01
C LYS A 40 1.09 -13.97 15.60
N LEU A 41 1.14 -13.11 14.58
CA LEU A 41 1.49 -13.52 13.22
C LEU A 41 2.95 -13.97 13.08
N LEU A 42 3.88 -13.35 13.83
CA LEU A 42 5.29 -13.74 13.86
C LEU A 42 5.48 -15.09 14.60
N GLU A 43 4.79 -15.27 15.74
CA GLU A 43 4.77 -16.54 16.48
C GLU A 43 4.24 -17.70 15.63
N ALA A 44 3.23 -17.45 14.79
CA ALA A 44 2.59 -18.46 13.96
C ALA A 44 3.28 -18.70 12.60
N TYR A 45 4.22 -17.86 12.19
CA TYR A 45 4.86 -17.97 10.87
C TYR A 45 5.53 -19.34 10.69
N PRO A 46 5.35 -20.04 9.54
CA PRO A 46 4.76 -19.58 8.27
C PRO A 46 3.27 -19.90 8.09
N ASN A 47 2.54 -20.16 9.17
CA ASN A 47 1.14 -20.60 9.12
C ASN A 47 0.15 -19.43 9.10
N TYR A 48 -1.08 -19.74 8.69
CA TYR A 48 -2.21 -18.83 8.82
C TYR A 48 -2.83 -18.98 10.22
N ILE A 49 -3.33 -17.88 10.78
CA ILE A 49 -4.15 -17.89 12.00
C ILE A 49 -5.48 -17.19 11.75
N SER A 50 -6.52 -17.59 12.47
CA SER A 50 -7.77 -16.84 12.52
C SER A 50 -7.58 -15.57 13.35
N ILE A 51 -8.05 -14.43 12.86
CA ILE A 51 -8.02 -13.18 13.65
C ILE A 51 -8.85 -13.31 14.95
N HIS A 52 -9.91 -14.12 14.92
CA HIS A 52 -10.74 -14.43 16.08
C HIS A 52 -10.02 -15.29 17.14
N SER A 53 -8.88 -15.91 16.82
CA SER A 53 -8.05 -16.56 17.86
C SER A 53 -7.50 -15.58 18.89
N LEU A 54 -7.63 -14.27 18.63
CA LEU A 54 -7.17 -13.20 19.49
C LEU A 54 -8.29 -12.58 20.35
N ASP A 55 -9.54 -13.07 20.27
CA ASP A 55 -10.68 -12.52 21.02
C ASP A 55 -10.45 -12.54 22.55
N SER A 56 -9.65 -13.49 23.06
CA SER A 56 -9.28 -13.56 24.49
C SER A 56 -8.24 -12.52 24.93
N ILE A 57 -7.54 -11.89 23.97
CA ILE A 57 -6.44 -10.95 24.23
C ILE A 57 -6.83 -9.52 23.82
N LEU A 58 -7.68 -9.38 22.80
CA LEU A 58 -8.09 -8.13 22.21
C LEU A 58 -9.61 -8.04 22.20
N HIS A 59 -10.14 -6.92 22.69
CA HIS A 59 -11.58 -6.64 22.67
C HIS A 59 -12.18 -6.60 21.25
N ASP A 60 -11.38 -6.14 20.26
CA ASP A 60 -11.79 -6.09 18.85
C ASP A 60 -10.60 -6.46 17.95
N PRO A 61 -10.37 -7.77 17.69
CA PRO A 61 -9.29 -8.23 16.84
C PRO A 61 -9.41 -7.77 15.38
N ASN A 62 -10.63 -7.60 14.88
CA ASN A 62 -10.88 -7.16 13.51
C ASN A 62 -10.39 -5.72 13.31
N ARG A 63 -10.69 -4.82 14.24
CA ARG A 63 -10.15 -3.47 14.24
C ARG A 63 -8.64 -3.49 14.41
N ALA A 64 -8.10 -4.28 15.33
CA ALA A 64 -6.65 -4.38 15.53
C ALA A 64 -5.91 -4.84 14.27
N HIS A 65 -6.48 -5.81 13.54
CA HIS A 65 -5.99 -6.26 12.24
C HIS A 65 -6.09 -5.17 11.18
N SER A 66 -7.22 -4.46 11.09
CA SER A 66 -7.38 -3.31 10.19
C SER A 66 -6.34 -2.23 10.44
N ASP A 67 -6.06 -1.90 11.71
CA ASP A 67 -5.01 -0.94 12.07
C ASP A 67 -3.60 -1.44 11.74
N LEU A 68 -3.35 -2.75 11.85
CA LEU A 68 -2.07 -3.32 11.42
C LEU A 68 -1.89 -3.11 9.90
N ARG A 69 -2.91 -3.44 9.11
CA ARG A 69 -2.92 -3.28 7.65
C ARG A 69 -2.73 -1.83 7.23
N ASN A 70 -3.62 -0.97 7.72
CA ASN A 70 -3.81 0.38 7.19
C ASN A 70 -2.96 1.40 7.93
N THR A 71 -3.06 1.41 9.26
CA THR A 71 -2.40 2.45 10.08
C THR A 71 -0.92 2.16 10.30
N ASN A 72 -0.52 0.89 10.33
CA ASN A 72 0.89 0.50 10.48
C ASN A 72 1.52 0.06 9.14
N GLY A 73 0.79 0.08 8.04
CA GLY A 73 1.33 -0.12 6.68
C GLY A 73 1.65 -1.56 6.31
N TYR A 74 1.09 -2.55 7.02
CA TYR A 74 1.39 -3.97 6.76
C TYR A 74 0.53 -4.61 5.66
N ALA A 75 -0.45 -3.90 5.07
CA ALA A 75 -1.38 -4.47 4.09
C ALA A 75 -0.68 -5.29 2.97
N ASN A 76 0.45 -4.78 2.46
CA ASN A 76 1.20 -5.44 1.39
C ASN A 76 2.01 -6.67 1.83
N PHE A 77 2.17 -6.87 3.13
CA PHE A 77 2.95 -7.94 3.74
C PHE A 77 2.07 -8.97 4.46
N LEU A 78 0.75 -8.87 4.27
CA LEU A 78 -0.23 -9.81 4.82
C LEU A 78 -0.87 -10.59 3.67
N SER A 79 -1.13 -11.86 3.91
CA SER A 79 -1.91 -12.73 3.03
C SER A 79 -3.17 -13.13 3.77
N GLU A 80 -4.32 -12.91 3.14
CA GLU A 80 -5.64 -13.13 3.71
C GLU A 80 -6.38 -14.17 2.89
N ARG A 81 -7.10 -15.09 3.55
CA ARG A 81 -8.01 -16.04 2.90
C ARG A 81 -9.18 -16.36 3.82
N ARG A 82 -10.25 -16.93 3.26
CA ARG A 82 -11.34 -17.49 4.05
C ARG A 82 -11.02 -18.92 4.46
N GLY A 83 -11.22 -19.24 5.72
CA GLY A 83 -11.19 -20.62 6.22
C GLY A 83 -12.50 -21.36 5.90
N GLU A 84 -12.56 -22.62 6.31
CA GLU A 84 -13.71 -23.50 6.10
C GLU A 84 -14.97 -22.99 6.79
N LYS A 85 -14.82 -22.32 7.95
CA LYS A 85 -15.93 -21.73 8.70
C LYS A 85 -16.18 -20.26 8.30
N ARG A 86 -15.68 -19.85 7.13
CA ARG A 86 -15.74 -18.47 6.59
C ARG A 86 -15.04 -17.42 7.46
N GLU A 87 -14.20 -17.85 8.40
CA GLU A 87 -13.38 -16.98 9.22
C GLU A 87 -12.24 -16.36 8.41
N MET A 88 -11.80 -15.17 8.82
CA MET A 88 -10.66 -14.49 8.20
C MET A 88 -9.35 -15.09 8.72
N LEU A 89 -8.65 -15.80 7.83
CA LEU A 89 -7.33 -16.34 8.08
C LEU A 89 -6.26 -15.39 7.54
N VAL A 90 -5.26 -15.08 8.37
CA VAL A 90 -4.21 -14.11 8.06
C VAL A 90 -2.84 -14.73 8.30
N LYS A 91 -1.89 -14.41 7.42
CA LYS A 91 -0.48 -14.78 7.51
C LYS A 91 0.41 -13.59 7.17
N ILE A 92 1.52 -13.43 7.87
CA ILE A 92 2.58 -12.49 7.47
C ILE A 92 3.50 -13.10 6.41
N ASN A 93 3.81 -12.33 5.37
CA ASN A 93 4.74 -12.71 4.31
C ASN A 93 6.14 -12.13 4.60
N ILE A 94 6.93 -12.86 5.41
CA ILE A 94 8.30 -12.49 5.77
C ILE A 94 9.23 -12.36 4.55
N PRO A 95 9.24 -13.29 3.57
CA PRO A 95 10.06 -13.12 2.37
C PRO A 95 9.77 -11.79 1.65
N LYS A 96 8.48 -11.46 1.47
CA LYS A 96 8.07 -10.19 0.85
C LYS A 96 8.45 -8.98 1.71
N LEU A 97 8.40 -9.08 3.04
CA LEU A 97 8.86 -8.01 3.92
C LEU A 97 10.35 -7.69 3.68
N PHE A 98 11.20 -8.72 3.62
CA PHE A 98 12.66 -8.58 3.43
C PHE A 98 13.08 -8.24 2.00
N GLN A 99 12.25 -8.52 1.01
CA GLN A 99 12.51 -8.13 -0.38
C GLN A 99 12.32 -6.60 -0.56
N PHE A 100 11.40 -5.98 0.17
CA PHE A 100 10.95 -4.61 -0.10
C PHE A 100 11.49 -3.60 0.91
N VAL A 101 11.57 -4.02 2.16
CA VAL A 101 12.01 -3.18 3.27
C VAL A 101 13.52 -3.28 3.37
N ARG A 102 14.20 -2.14 3.20
CA ARG A 102 15.64 -2.04 3.45
C ARG A 102 15.88 -1.50 4.86
N PRO A 103 16.89 -2.01 5.59
CA PRO A 103 17.28 -1.44 6.85
C PRO A 103 17.71 0.02 6.64
N PRO A 104 17.36 0.94 7.56
CA PRO A 104 17.86 2.31 7.50
C PRO A 104 19.37 2.34 7.77
N LYS A 105 20.06 3.32 7.18
CA LYS A 105 21.54 3.43 7.23
C LYS A 105 22.09 3.57 8.66
N ASP A 106 21.28 4.07 9.58
CA ASP A 106 21.64 4.38 10.97
C ASP A 106 21.09 3.35 11.98
N GLY A 107 20.59 2.19 11.51
CA GLY A 107 20.08 1.14 12.39
C GLY A 107 18.79 1.51 13.14
N LYS A 108 18.13 2.62 12.79
CA LYS A 108 16.85 3.03 13.36
C LYS A 108 15.74 1.99 13.15
N PHE A 109 14.71 2.09 13.98
CA PHE A 109 13.49 1.32 13.82
C PHE A 109 12.70 1.77 12.59
N ILE A 110 12.22 0.80 11.85
CA ILE A 110 11.37 0.98 10.68
C ILE A 110 9.94 1.13 11.16
N VAL A 111 9.37 2.30 10.89
CA VAL A 111 7.94 2.52 10.98
C VAL A 111 7.41 2.40 9.55
N LEU A 112 6.74 1.28 9.25
CA LEU A 112 6.21 1.02 7.89
C LEU A 112 5.12 2.00 7.49
N ALA A 113 4.41 2.54 8.47
CA ALA A 113 3.60 3.73 8.31
C ALA A 113 4.51 4.95 8.07
N ARG A 114 5.11 5.02 6.88
CA ARG A 114 5.66 6.26 6.36
C ARG A 114 4.48 7.17 6.07
N ASP A 115 4.44 8.25 6.83
CA ASP A 115 3.64 9.46 6.75
C ASP A 115 2.22 9.27 6.24
N THR A 116 1.27 9.56 7.14
CA THR A 116 -0.09 9.90 6.78
C THR A 116 -0.07 10.63 5.45
N ARG A 117 -0.68 10.04 4.40
CA ARG A 117 -0.90 10.70 3.13
C ARG A 117 -1.32 12.13 3.44
N GLU A 118 -0.46 13.08 3.12
CA GLU A 118 -0.77 14.47 3.38
C GLU A 118 -1.93 14.83 2.46
N PRO A 119 -3.03 15.36 3.01
CA PRO A 119 -4.12 15.81 2.15
C PRO A 119 -3.60 16.96 1.29
N LEU A 120 -3.72 16.82 -0.03
CA LEU A 120 -3.43 17.94 -0.94
C LEU A 120 -4.25 19.17 -0.53
N SER A 121 -3.56 20.31 -0.42
CA SER A 121 -4.23 21.59 -0.22
C SER A 121 -5.11 21.93 -1.44
N PRO A 122 -6.11 22.82 -1.29
CA PRO A 122 -6.89 23.29 -2.44
C PRO A 122 -6.03 23.91 -3.54
N LYS A 123 -4.92 24.58 -3.17
CA LYS A 123 -3.96 25.16 -4.11
C LYS A 123 -3.25 24.07 -4.92
N ASP A 124 -2.74 23.05 -4.26
CA ASP A 124 -2.01 21.94 -4.90
C ASP A 124 -2.92 21.13 -5.82
N ARG A 125 -4.18 20.89 -5.40
CA ARG A 125 -5.19 20.24 -6.26
C ARG A 125 -5.42 21.04 -7.54
N LYS A 126 -5.53 22.36 -7.43
CA LYS A 126 -5.70 23.25 -8.60
C LYS A 126 -4.48 23.18 -9.51
N GLU A 127 -3.27 23.23 -8.95
CA GLU A 127 -2.02 23.14 -9.70
C GLU A 127 -1.90 21.80 -10.45
N ILE A 128 -2.15 20.67 -9.78
CA ILE A 128 -2.17 19.35 -10.40
C ILE A 128 -3.23 19.30 -11.51
N TYR A 129 -4.45 19.79 -11.25
CA TYR A 129 -5.51 19.78 -12.25
C TYR A 129 -5.13 20.56 -13.51
N GLN A 130 -4.49 21.72 -13.34
CA GLN A 130 -3.99 22.55 -14.44
C GLN A 130 -2.83 21.89 -15.18
N LYS A 131 -1.86 21.31 -14.45
CA LYS A 131 -0.72 20.56 -15.01
C LYS A 131 -1.17 19.46 -15.97
N PHE A 132 -2.21 18.71 -15.60
CA PHE A 132 -2.76 17.64 -16.44
C PHE A 132 -3.91 18.10 -17.34
N LYS A 133 -4.17 19.40 -17.46
CA LYS A 133 -5.21 19.99 -18.30
C LYS A 133 -6.60 19.36 -18.07
N GLY A 134 -6.91 18.97 -16.84
CA GLY A 134 -8.16 18.28 -16.49
C GLY A 134 -8.33 16.90 -17.15
N ARG A 135 -7.25 16.21 -17.50
CA ARG A 135 -7.27 14.87 -18.12
C ARG A 135 -6.57 13.85 -17.22
N CYS A 136 -7.11 12.64 -17.19
CA CYS A 136 -6.49 11.50 -16.53
C CYS A 136 -5.10 11.25 -17.15
N ASN A 137 -4.06 11.20 -16.31
CA ASN A 137 -2.68 11.03 -16.74
C ASN A 137 -2.42 9.67 -17.44
N ILE A 138 -3.20 8.64 -17.11
CA ILE A 138 -3.03 7.29 -17.69
C ILE A 138 -3.83 7.15 -18.99
N THR A 139 -5.11 7.51 -18.98
CA THR A 139 -6.04 7.21 -20.09
C THR A 139 -6.28 8.40 -21.03
N GLY A 140 -5.95 9.62 -20.63
CA GLY A 140 -6.25 10.85 -21.38
C GLY A 140 -7.70 11.32 -21.31
N VAL A 141 -8.59 10.56 -20.65
CA VAL A 141 -10.01 10.90 -20.49
C VAL A 141 -10.16 12.19 -19.69
N LYS A 142 -11.06 13.08 -20.13
CA LYS A 142 -11.39 14.31 -19.41
C LYS A 142 -12.08 13.99 -18.08
N VAL A 143 -11.61 14.61 -17.00
CA VAL A 143 -12.13 14.42 -15.65
C VAL A 143 -12.59 15.74 -15.04
N TYR A 144 -13.45 15.66 -14.02
CA TYR A 144 -14.06 16.81 -13.37
C TYR A 144 -13.98 16.66 -11.85
N ASN A 145 -13.70 17.77 -11.15
CA ASN A 145 -13.67 17.78 -9.68
C ASN A 145 -15.05 17.55 -9.04
N LYS A 146 -16.13 17.82 -9.77
CA LYS A 146 -17.51 17.62 -9.32
C LYS A 146 -18.40 17.22 -10.49
N ILE A 147 -19.24 16.21 -10.28
CA ILE A 147 -20.25 15.75 -11.25
C ILE A 147 -21.59 15.72 -10.54
N LYS A 148 -22.60 16.40 -11.11
CA LYS A 148 -23.97 16.44 -10.60
C LYS A 148 -24.77 15.21 -11.04
N GLY A 149 -25.65 14.74 -10.16
CA GLY A 149 -26.56 13.63 -10.42
C GLY A 149 -25.90 12.24 -10.41
N ASN A 150 -26.72 11.23 -10.73
CA ASN A 150 -26.28 9.86 -10.95
C ASN A 150 -26.04 9.66 -12.46
N LYS A 151 -24.77 9.55 -12.87
CA LYS A 151 -24.37 9.39 -14.26
C LYS A 151 -23.81 7.98 -14.45
N PHE A 152 -24.18 7.32 -15.55
CA PHE A 152 -23.84 5.93 -15.88
C PHE A 152 -22.34 5.59 -15.73
N LEU A 153 -21.44 6.51 -16.08
CA LEU A 153 -19.97 6.35 -15.94
C LEU A 153 -19.34 7.46 -15.09
N LYS A 154 -19.97 7.80 -13.97
CA LYS A 154 -19.48 8.85 -13.07
C LYS A 154 -18.02 8.62 -12.63
N SER A 155 -17.62 7.37 -12.34
CA SER A 155 -16.25 7.04 -11.90
C SER A 155 -15.19 7.29 -12.98
N LEU A 156 -15.54 7.14 -14.26
CA LEU A 156 -14.65 7.42 -15.39
C LEU A 156 -14.38 8.92 -15.55
N MET A 157 -15.36 9.76 -15.19
CA MET A 157 -15.29 11.21 -15.35
C MET A 157 -14.90 11.94 -14.06
N LEU A 158 -14.99 11.31 -12.88
CA LEU A 158 -14.69 11.96 -11.61
C LEU A 158 -13.18 12.01 -11.38
N ALA A 159 -12.65 13.20 -11.08
CA ALA A 159 -11.25 13.38 -10.76
C ALA A 159 -10.85 12.68 -9.45
N SER A 160 -9.69 12.04 -9.47
CA SER A 160 -9.01 11.48 -8.32
C SER A 160 -7.55 11.93 -8.36
N TYR A 161 -7.01 12.29 -7.21
CA TYR A 161 -5.63 12.71 -7.06
C TYR A 161 -4.92 11.63 -6.29
N ASP A 162 -3.82 11.10 -6.82
CA ASP A 162 -3.11 10.03 -6.17
C ASP A 162 -1.62 10.08 -6.49
N HIS A 163 -0.82 9.40 -5.68
CA HIS A 163 0.61 9.32 -5.92
C HIS A 163 0.92 8.49 -7.17
N ARG A 164 1.89 8.94 -7.98
CA ARG A 164 2.54 8.18 -9.05
C ARG A 164 3.12 6.90 -8.49
N ARG A 165 3.97 7.04 -7.47
CA ARG A 165 4.52 5.94 -6.69
C ARG A 165 3.86 5.93 -5.31
N PRO A 166 3.23 4.83 -4.88
CA PRO A 166 2.70 4.74 -3.53
C PRO A 166 3.78 5.01 -2.46
N LEU A 167 3.41 5.63 -1.34
CA LEU A 167 4.33 5.86 -0.20
C LEU A 167 4.97 4.56 0.30
N SER A 168 4.19 3.47 0.32
CA SER A 168 4.66 2.11 0.65
C SER A 168 5.70 1.56 -0.34
N LYS A 169 5.89 2.21 -1.49
CA LYS A 169 6.83 1.86 -2.57
C LYS A 169 7.83 2.98 -2.84
N ARG A 170 8.19 3.72 -1.79
CA ARG A 170 9.16 4.83 -1.81
C ARG A 170 8.73 6.02 -2.65
N GLY A 171 7.42 6.21 -2.80
CA GLY A 171 6.89 7.52 -3.18
C GLY A 171 7.10 8.56 -2.07
N SER A 172 6.87 9.82 -2.42
CA SER A 172 6.93 10.99 -1.55
C SER A 172 5.57 11.72 -1.51
N ASN A 173 5.38 12.59 -0.52
CA ASN A 173 4.25 13.54 -0.50
C ASN A 173 4.50 14.78 -1.37
N GLU A 174 5.71 14.93 -1.90
CA GLU A 174 6.09 15.99 -2.84
C GLU A 174 5.14 16.07 -4.05
N LEU A 175 4.86 17.29 -4.50
CA LEU A 175 3.87 17.57 -5.54
C LEU A 175 4.18 16.87 -6.88
N ASP A 176 5.46 16.62 -7.17
CA ASP A 176 5.93 15.93 -8.36
C ASP A 176 5.47 14.47 -8.44
N ASN A 177 5.32 13.82 -7.28
CA ASN A 177 4.84 12.46 -7.14
C ASN A 177 3.31 12.40 -7.17
N TRP A 178 2.57 13.49 -7.33
CA TRP A 178 1.11 13.45 -7.53
C TRP A 178 0.72 13.42 -9.00
N GLN A 179 -0.39 12.74 -9.30
CA GLN A 179 -1.01 12.72 -10.62
C GLN A 179 -2.53 12.84 -10.56
N LEU A 180 -3.11 13.39 -11.63
CA LEU A 180 -4.55 13.45 -11.84
C LEU A 180 -5.01 12.19 -12.57
N LEU A 181 -6.00 11.49 -12.02
CA LEU A 181 -6.59 10.28 -12.59
C LEU A 181 -8.12 10.39 -12.64
N SER A 182 -8.77 9.55 -13.43
CA SER A 182 -10.18 9.24 -13.17
C SER A 182 -10.27 8.35 -11.94
N LYS A 183 -11.39 8.42 -11.20
CA LYS A 183 -11.61 7.52 -10.07
C LYS A 183 -11.54 6.05 -10.49
N LEU A 184 -12.10 5.70 -11.65
CA LEU A 184 -12.01 4.36 -12.20
C LEU A 184 -10.55 3.91 -12.42
N ALA A 185 -9.74 4.72 -13.12
CA ALA A 185 -8.34 4.38 -13.37
C ALA A 185 -7.51 4.30 -12.08
N ASN A 186 -7.81 5.16 -11.09
CA ASN A 186 -7.15 5.11 -9.79
C ASN A 186 -7.48 3.83 -9.01
N ASP A 187 -8.75 3.41 -9.03
CA ASP A 187 -9.18 2.18 -8.36
C ASP A 187 -8.50 0.95 -8.99
N GLU A 188 -8.41 0.88 -10.32
CA GLU A 188 -7.68 -0.20 -11.03
C GLU A 188 -6.17 -0.15 -10.78
N LYS A 189 -5.56 1.05 -10.82
CA LYS A 189 -4.15 1.25 -10.46
C LYS A 189 -3.85 0.67 -9.08
N ASN A 190 -4.72 0.90 -8.09
CA ASN A 190 -4.51 0.40 -6.73
C ASN A 190 -4.54 -1.12 -6.66
N LYS A 191 -5.47 -1.79 -7.36
CA LYS A 191 -5.53 -3.25 -7.43
C LYS A 191 -4.22 -3.84 -7.97
N ILE A 192 -3.73 -3.30 -9.08
CA ILE A 192 -2.48 -3.75 -9.73
C ILE A 192 -1.26 -3.40 -8.85
N CYS A 193 -1.23 -2.21 -8.28
CA CYS A 193 -0.15 -1.78 -7.39
C CYS A 193 -0.07 -2.63 -6.12
N ASN A 194 -1.15 -3.21 -5.61
CA ASN A 194 -1.13 -4.04 -4.40
C ASN A 194 -0.43 -5.40 -4.60
N THR A 195 -0.50 -5.96 -5.82
CA THR A 195 0.18 -7.23 -6.15
C THR A 195 1.63 -7.03 -6.58
N CYS A 196 1.98 -5.83 -7.05
CA CYS A 196 3.29 -5.45 -7.55
C CYS A 196 4.40 -5.41 -6.48
N ASP A 197 5.64 -5.72 -6.89
CA ASP A 197 6.80 -5.68 -6.00
C ASP A 197 7.46 -4.31 -5.79
N GLY A 198 7.02 -3.30 -6.56
CA GLY A 198 7.52 -1.93 -6.43
C GLY A 198 9.00 -1.75 -6.74
N ILE A 199 9.68 -2.74 -7.32
CA ILE A 199 11.11 -2.66 -7.64
C ILE A 199 11.36 -1.67 -8.79
N ARG A 200 10.45 -1.65 -9.78
CA ARG A 200 10.58 -0.88 -11.03
C ARG A 200 9.49 0.17 -11.20
N CYS A 201 9.06 0.80 -10.11
CA CYS A 201 8.01 1.82 -10.19
C CYS A 201 8.39 2.99 -11.11
N GLU A 202 9.66 3.36 -11.14
CA GLU A 202 10.24 4.38 -12.02
C GLU A 202 10.20 4.04 -13.52
N GLN A 203 9.93 2.77 -13.87
CA GLN A 203 9.78 2.28 -15.24
C GLN A 203 8.34 1.81 -15.52
N CYS A 204 7.38 2.14 -14.66
CA CYS A 204 6.01 1.66 -14.76
C CYS A 204 5.09 2.72 -15.37
N ALA A 205 4.29 2.29 -16.36
CA ALA A 205 3.30 3.14 -17.01
C ALA A 205 2.22 3.68 -16.07
N LEU A 206 1.93 3.01 -14.94
CA LEU A 206 1.00 3.52 -13.92
C LEU A 206 1.58 4.69 -13.09
N ALA A 207 2.90 4.87 -13.08
CA ALA A 207 3.58 5.94 -12.35
C ALA A 207 4.08 7.05 -13.29
N TYR A 208 4.61 6.68 -14.46
CA TYR A 208 5.18 7.61 -15.45
C TYR A 208 4.68 7.27 -16.86
N PRO A 209 3.36 7.39 -17.12
CA PRO A 209 2.79 7.10 -18.42
C PRO A 209 3.44 7.95 -19.53
N GLU A 210 3.87 9.17 -19.22
CA GLU A 210 4.55 10.03 -20.20
C GLU A 210 5.91 9.49 -20.67
N LYS A 211 6.49 8.51 -19.98
CA LYS A 211 7.79 7.91 -20.32
C LYS A 211 7.71 6.42 -20.68
N PHE A 212 6.72 5.70 -20.17
CA PHE A 212 6.63 4.25 -20.30
C PHE A 212 5.21 3.81 -20.67
N ASN A 213 5.12 2.78 -21.51
CA ASN A 213 3.85 2.20 -21.94
C ASN A 213 3.52 0.89 -21.21
N ILE A 214 4.49 0.24 -20.57
CA ILE A 214 4.30 -1.07 -19.95
C ILE A 214 3.97 -0.97 -18.45
N ILE A 215 2.91 -1.66 -18.03
CA ILE A 215 2.53 -1.85 -16.64
C ILE A 215 3.36 -3.01 -16.07
N GLN A 216 4.37 -2.69 -15.26
CA GLN A 216 5.37 -3.67 -14.76
C GLN A 216 4.77 -4.96 -14.15
N PRO A 217 3.66 -4.93 -13.39
CA PRO A 217 3.14 -6.14 -12.74
C PRO A 217 2.49 -7.16 -13.67
N ASN A 218 2.00 -6.75 -14.84
CA ASN A 218 1.23 -7.63 -15.74
C ASN A 218 1.62 -7.49 -17.22
N ASN A 219 2.67 -6.73 -17.54
CA ASN A 219 3.18 -6.47 -18.90
C ASN A 219 2.15 -5.87 -19.88
N GLN A 220 1.05 -5.32 -19.39
CA GLN A 220 0.07 -4.67 -20.25
C GLN A 220 0.63 -3.38 -20.86
N ASP A 221 0.43 -3.17 -22.16
CA ASP A 221 0.72 -1.91 -22.84
C ASP A 221 -0.48 -0.94 -22.73
N ILE A 222 -0.26 0.26 -22.19
CA ILE A 222 -1.33 1.26 -22.01
C ILE A 222 -1.60 2.13 -23.25
N SER A 223 -0.82 1.99 -24.32
CA SER A 223 -1.02 2.73 -25.56
C SER A 223 -2.38 2.44 -26.19
N GLU A 224 -2.89 1.22 -26.00
CA GLU A 224 -4.24 0.79 -26.39
C GLU A 224 -5.35 1.51 -25.63
N LEU A 225 -5.06 2.00 -24.42
CA LEU A 225 -6.04 2.64 -23.54
C LEU A 225 -6.11 4.16 -23.72
N ARG A 226 -5.10 4.75 -24.36
CA ARG A 226 -5.03 6.20 -24.55
C ARG A 226 -5.98 6.60 -25.65
N MET A 227 -6.90 7.50 -25.30
CA MET A 227 -7.67 8.20 -26.32
C MET A 227 -6.71 8.95 -27.24
N ARG A 228 -6.66 8.55 -28.51
CA ARG A 228 -5.99 9.33 -29.55
C ARG A 228 -6.68 10.70 -29.61
N SER A 229 -5.88 11.75 -29.44
CA SER A 229 -6.33 13.14 -29.58
C SER A 229 -6.69 13.45 -31.02
#